data_AF-F8SXY6-F1
#
_entry.id   AF-F8SXY6-F1
#
_cell.length_a   1.000
_cell.length_b   1.000
_cell.length_c   1.000
_cell.angle_alpha   90.00
_cell.angle_beta   90.00
_cell.angle_gamma   90.00
#
_symmetry.space_group_name_H-M   'P 1'
#
loop_
_entity.id
_entity.type
_entity.pdbx_description
1 polymer ?
#
loop_
_entity_poly.entity_id
_entity_poly.type
_entity_poly.pdbx_seq_one_letter_code
_entity_poly.pdbx_strand_id
1 'polypeptide(L)'
;GNSNNDPNNPETKPDPSENHNLINQQVNQMKKNDKPNHSDKPQANDSNNNRDIFSDLDKISKEISFKRFSFYTQRDAVTALVDLQKDPSTIYTIFSKDYKTIFDKYHIQFLANNGESANNERSLIEKIKLKFTHKKFGQSKILDFIFTGFKKNENTNITNNKEKYITKKEKVEKITDLFPSLIGYMLLYSQDHNQYENLMETKNVINFEDLENGNSSLFTDEAPLLNVATIKDYLFEFNPELGKLYKEKITAVRYDDYNGILGVKLEIENRDFDPKTTKEPIIEKKFVFDNFRKVNIKDNEKNPLSLFLTQDKFKEMTKSGLLKTKIQELRSSNKLEKKELLQDKKIDFLKQQIFKNLLVDINDNSHNIYRSQSTLSLGSNKTYKSILGLTGGFSIYPFHTSINKDSIKNIYLSINKDEENAHKAIIEFEVHIPVFSTGFSDLKSYATSGDEKYLVLKIVQTALIQ
;
A
#
# COMPACT_ATOMS: atom_id res chain seq x y z
N GLY A 1 -1.11 26.43 47.12
CA GLY A 1 -2.11 27.17 47.91
C GLY A 1 -3.45 27.09 47.23
N ASN A 2 -4.51 27.46 47.95
CA ASN A 2 -5.90 27.76 47.58
C ASN A 2 -6.25 27.80 46.07
N SER A 3 -7.36 27.24 45.58
CA SER A 3 -8.58 26.75 46.26
C SER A 3 -9.26 25.57 45.54
N ASN A 4 -10.20 24.93 46.24
CA ASN A 4 -10.99 23.76 45.79
C ASN A 4 -12.02 24.10 44.69
N ASN A 5 -12.33 23.13 43.83
CA ASN A 5 -13.58 22.36 43.94
C ASN A 5 -13.56 21.08 43.08
N ASP A 6 -14.19 20.04 43.61
CA ASP A 6 -14.31 18.64 43.14
C ASP A 6 -15.74 18.18 43.57
N PRO A 7 -16.26 16.95 43.31
CA PRO A 7 -15.82 15.89 42.41
C PRO A 7 -16.94 15.31 41.51
N ASN A 8 -16.63 14.35 40.62
CA ASN A 8 -17.21 12.98 40.68
C ASN A 8 -16.78 12.02 39.54
N ASN A 9 -16.86 10.73 39.88
CA ASN A 9 -16.61 9.50 39.09
C ASN A 9 -17.95 8.68 39.06
N PRO A 10 -18.08 7.42 38.57
CA PRO A 10 -17.30 6.61 37.63
C PRO A 10 -18.18 5.94 36.52
N GLU A 11 -17.71 4.83 35.94
CA GLU A 11 -18.32 3.99 34.88
C GLU A 11 -19.50 3.09 35.33
N THR A 12 -20.41 2.67 34.40
CA THR A 12 -20.91 1.27 34.23
C THR A 12 -21.93 1.08 33.06
N LYS A 13 -22.22 -0.19 32.68
CA LYS A 13 -23.32 -0.69 31.79
C LYS A 13 -24.31 -1.55 32.64
N PRO A 14 -25.31 -2.32 32.12
CA PRO A 14 -26.04 -2.36 30.83
C PRO A 14 -27.61 -2.51 30.94
N ASP A 15 -28.32 -2.60 29.80
CA ASP A 15 -29.63 -3.32 29.59
C ASP A 15 -30.90 -2.89 30.38
N PRO A 16 -32.09 -3.51 30.19
CA PRO A 16 -32.80 -3.89 28.95
C PRO A 16 -34.28 -3.36 28.93
N SER A 17 -35.09 -3.66 27.90
CA SER A 17 -36.55 -3.99 28.00
C SER A 17 -37.22 -4.26 26.64
N GLU A 18 -38.41 -4.88 26.67
CA GLU A 18 -39.12 -5.41 25.50
C GLU A 18 -40.46 -4.72 25.18
N ASN A 19 -40.92 -4.93 23.93
CA ASN A 19 -42.18 -5.64 23.57
C ASN A 19 -43.32 -4.93 22.81
N HIS A 20 -43.92 -5.74 21.93
CA HIS A 20 -45.28 -5.76 21.38
C HIS A 20 -45.89 -4.62 20.50
N ASN A 21 -46.24 -5.06 19.27
CA ASN A 21 -47.54 -4.86 18.60
C ASN A 21 -47.84 -3.48 17.92
N LEU A 22 -48.68 -3.39 16.87
CA LEU A 22 -49.50 -4.41 16.18
C LEU A 22 -49.66 -4.07 14.67
N ILE A 23 -50.05 -5.07 13.88
CA ILE A 23 -50.49 -4.98 12.47
C ILE A 23 -51.89 -4.37 12.38
N ASN A 24 -52.22 -3.61 11.33
CA ASN A 24 -53.51 -3.78 10.64
C ASN A 24 -53.59 -3.19 9.22
N GLN A 25 -54.16 -3.98 8.31
CA GLN A 25 -54.73 -3.55 7.03
C GLN A 25 -56.26 -3.66 7.14
N GLN A 26 -57.01 -2.67 6.66
CA GLN A 26 -58.39 -2.78 6.11
C GLN A 26 -58.79 -1.40 5.56
N VAL A 27 -59.37 -1.17 4.37
CA VAL A 27 -60.18 -1.94 3.40
C VAL A 27 -61.70 -1.96 3.68
N ASN A 28 -62.44 -1.33 2.75
CA ASN A 28 -63.89 -1.46 2.42
C ASN A 28 -64.99 -0.98 3.40
N GLN A 29 -65.72 0.09 3.01
CA GLN A 29 -67.13 0.07 2.52
C GLN A 29 -67.64 1.50 2.16
N MET A 30 -68.30 1.74 1.01
CA MET A 30 -69.76 1.66 0.69
C MET A 30 -70.66 2.60 1.54
N LYS A 31 -71.69 3.31 1.03
CA LYS A 31 -72.51 3.34 -0.22
C LYS A 31 -72.81 4.82 -0.63
N LYS A 32 -73.10 5.21 -1.88
CA LYS A 32 -74.35 5.04 -2.70
C LYS A 32 -75.59 5.70 -2.06
N ASN A 33 -76.50 6.41 -2.76
CA ASN A 33 -76.69 6.66 -4.22
C ASN A 33 -76.36 8.16 -4.57
N ASP A 34 -77.08 9.04 -5.30
CA ASP A 34 -78.31 8.98 -6.16
C ASP A 34 -78.41 10.13 -7.21
N LYS A 35 -79.59 10.33 -7.83
CA LYS A 35 -79.99 11.29 -8.89
C LYS A 35 -81.49 11.70 -8.74
N PRO A 36 -82.13 12.53 -9.62
CA PRO A 36 -81.69 13.23 -10.84
C PRO A 36 -81.73 14.78 -10.61
N ASN A 37 -82.30 15.76 -11.36
CA ASN A 37 -83.03 15.93 -12.65
C ASN A 37 -83.02 17.46 -13.02
N HIS A 38 -83.55 18.06 -14.11
CA HIS A 38 -84.23 17.65 -15.36
C HIS A 38 -84.05 18.79 -16.42
N SER A 39 -83.98 18.48 -17.73
CA SER A 39 -84.15 19.42 -18.89
C SER A 39 -83.11 20.57 -19.06
N ASP A 40 -82.90 21.18 -20.24
CA ASP A 40 -83.61 21.13 -21.54
C ASP A 40 -82.68 21.04 -22.77
N LYS A 41 -83.26 20.80 -23.95
CA LYS A 41 -82.63 20.88 -25.28
C LYS A 41 -83.65 21.47 -26.27
N PRO A 42 -83.24 22.30 -27.26
CA PRO A 42 -83.11 21.71 -28.60
C PRO A 42 -82.06 22.36 -29.53
N GLN A 43 -81.65 21.58 -30.55
CA GLN A 43 -81.17 22.03 -31.88
C GLN A 43 -79.87 22.88 -31.96
N ALA A 44 -79.11 22.88 -33.07
CA ALA A 44 -79.13 22.01 -34.27
C ALA A 44 -77.68 21.63 -34.65
N ASN A 45 -77.51 20.88 -35.74
CA ASN A 45 -76.19 20.58 -36.32
C ASN A 45 -75.46 21.86 -36.72
N ASP A 46 -74.14 21.89 -36.50
CA ASP A 46 -73.25 22.29 -37.57
C ASP A 46 -72.00 21.39 -37.57
N SER A 47 -71.72 20.77 -38.72
CA SER A 47 -70.63 19.79 -38.85
C SER A 47 -69.37 20.51 -39.31
N ASN A 48 -68.46 20.84 -38.38
CA ASN A 48 -67.21 21.50 -38.75
C ASN A 48 -65.96 20.74 -38.29
N ASN A 49 -65.45 19.94 -39.22
CA ASN A 49 -64.08 19.46 -39.35
C ASN A 49 -63.20 19.56 -38.09
N ASN A 50 -63.09 18.46 -37.34
CA ASN A 50 -62.02 18.28 -36.36
C ASN A 50 -60.67 17.99 -37.07
N ARG A 51 -60.20 18.97 -37.86
CA ARG A 51 -58.83 19.00 -38.38
C ARG A 51 -57.89 18.91 -37.19
N ASP A 52 -56.92 17.99 -37.21
CA ASP A 52 -55.86 17.97 -36.19
C ASP A 52 -55.20 19.35 -36.16
N ILE A 53 -55.45 20.09 -35.08
CA ILE A 53 -55.00 21.47 -34.90
C ILE A 53 -53.48 21.55 -34.83
N PHE A 54 -52.80 20.40 -34.64
CA PHE A 54 -51.35 20.26 -34.58
C PHE A 54 -50.71 19.63 -35.83
N SER A 55 -51.48 19.42 -36.91
CA SER A 55 -51.01 18.80 -38.16
C SER A 55 -49.92 19.61 -38.91
N ASP A 56 -49.63 20.84 -38.48
CA ASP A 56 -48.47 21.61 -38.94
C ASP A 56 -47.19 21.36 -38.13
N LEU A 57 -47.29 20.86 -36.89
CA LEU A 57 -46.13 20.46 -36.07
C LEU A 57 -45.42 19.21 -36.61
N ASP A 58 -46.13 18.39 -37.38
CA ASP A 58 -45.60 17.17 -37.97
C ASP A 58 -44.68 17.47 -39.17
N LYS A 59 -44.71 18.71 -39.70
CA LYS A 59 -43.80 19.22 -40.74
C LYS A 59 -42.49 19.81 -40.19
N ILE A 60 -42.34 19.89 -38.87
CA ILE A 60 -41.12 20.39 -38.21
C ILE A 60 -40.08 19.27 -38.16
N SER A 61 -38.87 19.53 -38.64
CA SER A 61 -37.71 18.63 -38.49
C SER A 61 -37.52 18.26 -37.03
N LYS A 62 -37.41 16.95 -36.74
CA LYS A 62 -37.09 16.47 -35.39
C LYS A 62 -35.61 16.62 -35.06
N GLU A 63 -34.75 16.88 -36.05
CA GLU A 63 -33.38 17.36 -35.79
C GLU A 63 -33.32 18.90 -35.83
N ILE A 64 -32.73 19.50 -34.80
CA ILE A 64 -32.52 20.96 -34.68
C ILE A 64 -31.03 21.23 -34.46
N SER A 65 -30.41 22.03 -35.34
CA SER A 65 -28.97 22.25 -35.33
C SER A 65 -28.56 23.58 -34.67
N PHE A 66 -27.69 23.48 -33.67
CA PHE A 66 -27.12 24.59 -32.92
C PHE A 66 -25.85 25.17 -33.56
N LYS A 67 -25.43 24.68 -34.74
CA LYS A 67 -24.22 25.11 -35.47
C LYS A 67 -24.08 26.63 -35.72
N ARG A 68 -25.18 27.38 -35.69
CA ARG A 68 -25.20 28.85 -35.84
C ARG A 68 -24.89 29.62 -34.55
N PHE A 69 -24.81 28.97 -33.40
CA PHE A 69 -24.63 29.59 -32.09
C PHE A 69 -23.24 29.26 -31.54
N SER A 70 -22.30 30.21 -31.65
CA SER A 70 -20.89 30.04 -31.25
C SER A 70 -20.70 29.59 -29.79
N PHE A 71 -21.60 30.01 -28.90
CA PHE A 71 -21.64 29.56 -27.50
C PHE A 71 -21.77 28.04 -27.36
N TYR A 72 -22.56 27.40 -28.24
CA TYR A 72 -22.85 25.97 -28.21
C TYR A 72 -21.90 25.14 -29.07
N THR A 73 -21.36 25.69 -30.17
CA THR A 73 -20.34 24.98 -30.98
C THR A 73 -19.00 24.79 -30.27
N GLN A 74 -18.77 25.51 -29.16
CA GLN A 74 -17.57 25.40 -28.32
C GLN A 74 -17.74 24.47 -27.09
N ARG A 75 -18.98 24.05 -26.79
CA ARG A 75 -19.34 23.19 -25.64
C ARG A 75 -19.64 21.78 -26.09
N ASP A 76 -19.34 20.78 -25.27
CA ASP A 76 -19.80 19.42 -25.54
C ASP A 76 -21.31 19.26 -25.26
N ALA A 77 -21.90 18.14 -25.66
CA ALA A 77 -23.34 17.92 -25.57
C ALA A 77 -23.85 17.86 -24.11
N VAL A 78 -23.03 17.35 -23.18
CA VAL A 78 -23.35 17.33 -21.74
C VAL A 78 -23.40 18.75 -21.17
N THR A 79 -22.38 19.56 -21.44
CA THR A 79 -22.32 20.97 -21.01
C THR A 79 -23.46 21.78 -21.63
N ALA A 80 -23.73 21.57 -22.92
CA ALA A 80 -24.82 22.23 -23.64
C ALA A 80 -26.21 21.87 -23.09
N LEU A 81 -26.45 20.62 -22.68
CA LEU A 81 -27.70 20.21 -22.04
C LEU A 81 -27.89 20.95 -20.71
N VAL A 82 -26.86 21.00 -19.86
CA VAL A 82 -26.91 21.70 -18.56
C VAL A 82 -27.17 23.20 -18.73
N ASP A 83 -26.62 23.84 -19.76
CA ASP A 83 -26.88 25.26 -20.04
C ASP A 83 -28.31 25.49 -20.61
N LEU A 84 -28.80 24.60 -21.49
CA LEU A 84 -30.19 24.67 -22.01
C LEU A 84 -31.26 24.40 -20.96
N GLN A 85 -30.95 23.60 -19.93
CA GLN A 85 -31.83 23.37 -18.78
C GLN A 85 -31.92 24.58 -17.84
N LYS A 86 -30.91 25.46 -17.83
CA LYS A 86 -30.92 26.73 -17.09
C LYS A 86 -31.57 27.85 -17.90
N ASP A 87 -31.25 27.95 -19.20
CA ASP A 87 -31.83 28.94 -20.11
C ASP A 87 -32.21 28.36 -21.49
N PRO A 88 -33.51 28.09 -21.75
CA PRO A 88 -34.00 27.67 -23.05
C PRO A 88 -34.16 28.81 -24.09
N SER A 89 -33.72 30.06 -23.82
CA SER A 89 -33.86 31.22 -24.72
C SER A 89 -33.39 30.97 -26.15
N THR A 90 -32.35 30.14 -26.32
CA THR A 90 -31.80 29.80 -27.64
C THR A 90 -32.79 28.95 -28.45
N ILE A 91 -33.58 28.09 -27.81
CA ILE A 91 -34.63 27.30 -28.46
C ILE A 91 -35.71 28.25 -29.02
N TYR A 92 -36.14 29.24 -28.24
CA TYR A 92 -37.09 30.26 -28.70
C TYR A 92 -36.51 31.13 -29.83
N THR A 93 -35.20 31.39 -29.80
CA THR A 93 -34.47 32.11 -30.86
C THR A 93 -34.40 31.31 -32.17
N ILE A 94 -34.26 29.98 -32.10
CA ILE A 94 -34.35 29.09 -33.26
C ILE A 94 -35.77 29.11 -33.83
N PHE A 95 -36.77 28.83 -33.01
CA PHE A 95 -38.15 28.72 -33.51
C PHE A 95 -38.72 30.05 -34.05
N SER A 96 -38.40 31.19 -33.43
CA SER A 96 -38.83 32.51 -33.92
C SER A 96 -38.20 32.93 -35.26
N LYS A 97 -37.03 32.36 -35.62
CA LYS A 97 -36.33 32.63 -36.88
C LYS A 97 -36.60 31.56 -37.94
N ASP A 98 -36.20 30.33 -37.66
CA ASP A 98 -36.21 29.21 -38.63
C ASP A 98 -37.58 28.53 -38.75
N TYR A 99 -38.47 28.69 -37.76
CA TYR A 99 -39.82 28.09 -37.74
C TYR A 99 -40.93 29.11 -37.44
N LYS A 100 -40.78 30.36 -37.91
CA LYS A 100 -41.62 31.50 -37.50
C LYS A 100 -43.12 31.22 -37.50
N THR A 101 -43.67 30.59 -38.55
CA THR A 101 -45.11 30.26 -38.65
C THR A 101 -45.62 29.36 -37.51
N ILE A 102 -44.76 28.53 -36.92
CA ILE A 102 -45.04 27.73 -35.74
C ILE A 102 -44.93 28.60 -34.47
N PHE A 103 -43.83 29.35 -34.34
CA PHE A 103 -43.61 30.24 -33.19
C PHE A 103 -44.71 31.30 -33.05
N ASP A 104 -45.28 31.79 -34.16
CA ASP A 104 -46.39 32.73 -34.16
C ASP A 104 -47.70 32.08 -33.63
N LYS A 105 -47.94 30.79 -33.90
CA LYS A 105 -49.14 30.03 -33.47
C LYS A 105 -49.07 29.41 -32.08
N TYR A 106 -47.89 29.01 -31.62
CA TYR A 106 -47.71 28.19 -30.41
C TYR A 106 -46.82 28.87 -29.37
N HIS A 107 -47.19 28.77 -28.09
CA HIS A 107 -46.20 28.90 -27.02
C HIS A 107 -45.41 27.59 -26.96
N ILE A 108 -44.09 27.69 -27.13
CA ILE A 108 -43.16 26.58 -27.07
C ILE A 108 -42.55 26.56 -25.67
N GLN A 109 -42.37 25.38 -25.08
CA GLN A 109 -41.73 25.18 -23.78
C GLN A 109 -40.80 23.98 -23.85
N PHE A 110 -39.54 24.14 -23.43
CA PHE A 110 -38.64 23.02 -23.19
C PHE A 110 -39.02 22.32 -21.87
N LEU A 111 -39.23 21.01 -21.92
CA LEU A 111 -39.54 20.19 -20.76
C LEU A 111 -38.25 19.58 -20.19
N ALA A 112 -37.43 20.40 -19.53
CA ALA A 112 -36.18 19.99 -18.90
C ALA A 112 -36.37 18.82 -17.91
N ASN A 113 -35.40 17.91 -17.85
CA ASN A 113 -35.35 16.73 -16.97
C ASN A 113 -36.47 15.70 -17.22
N ASN A 114 -36.88 15.51 -18.47
CA ASN A 114 -37.90 14.54 -18.91
C ASN A 114 -37.33 13.38 -19.76
N GLY A 115 -36.02 13.13 -19.70
CA GLY A 115 -35.34 11.95 -20.27
C GLY A 115 -34.37 12.26 -21.41
N GLU A 116 -33.90 13.50 -21.51
CA GLU A 116 -32.86 13.94 -22.44
C GLU A 116 -31.57 13.13 -22.25
N SER A 117 -30.86 12.85 -23.35
CA SER A 117 -29.64 12.04 -23.33
C SER A 117 -28.54 12.68 -24.19
N ALA A 118 -27.56 13.29 -23.53
CA ALA A 118 -26.41 13.88 -24.20
C ALA A 118 -25.40 12.80 -24.63
N ASN A 119 -24.93 12.88 -25.87
CA ASN A 119 -23.89 12.01 -26.42
C ASN A 119 -22.75 12.85 -27.00
N ASN A 120 -21.63 12.91 -26.27
CA ASN A 120 -20.45 13.71 -26.63
C ASN A 120 -19.67 13.16 -27.85
N GLU A 121 -19.78 11.86 -28.15
CA GLU A 121 -19.09 11.22 -29.28
C GLU A 121 -19.80 11.52 -30.61
N ARG A 122 -21.13 11.47 -30.60
CA ARG A 122 -22.02 11.82 -31.73
C ARG A 122 -22.34 13.32 -31.78
N SER A 123 -21.89 14.09 -30.79
CA SER A 123 -22.05 15.55 -30.65
C SER A 123 -23.50 16.04 -30.75
N LEU A 124 -24.38 15.36 -30.00
CA LEU A 124 -25.83 15.58 -30.03
C LEU A 124 -26.48 15.34 -28.66
N ILE A 125 -27.73 15.77 -28.52
CA ILE A 125 -28.60 15.44 -27.40
C ILE A 125 -29.89 14.83 -27.95
N GLU A 126 -30.17 13.59 -27.59
CA GLU A 126 -31.38 12.85 -27.96
C GLU A 126 -32.51 13.05 -26.94
N LYS A 127 -33.76 12.77 -27.35
CA LYS A 127 -34.98 12.78 -26.50
C LYS A 127 -35.33 14.14 -25.88
N ILE A 128 -35.00 15.25 -26.57
CA ILE A 128 -35.40 16.60 -26.15
C ILE A 128 -36.91 16.78 -26.31
N LYS A 129 -37.64 17.02 -25.22
CA LYS A 129 -39.10 17.22 -25.26
C LYS A 129 -39.47 18.69 -25.35
N LEU A 130 -40.15 19.06 -26.43
CA LEU A 130 -40.75 20.40 -26.60
C LEU A 130 -42.28 20.29 -26.57
N LYS A 131 -42.91 21.07 -25.70
CA LYS A 131 -44.36 21.22 -25.61
C LYS A 131 -44.81 22.44 -26.43
N PHE A 132 -45.77 22.23 -27.32
CA PHE A 132 -46.37 23.26 -28.17
C PHE A 132 -47.81 23.49 -27.73
N THR A 133 -48.09 24.67 -27.15
CA THR A 133 -49.41 25.07 -26.64
C THR A 133 -50.04 26.06 -27.59
N HIS A 134 -51.18 25.74 -28.22
CA HIS A 134 -51.76 26.60 -29.27
C HIS A 134 -52.36 27.89 -28.69
N LYS A 135 -51.82 29.05 -29.07
CA LYS A 135 -52.08 30.35 -28.41
C LYS A 135 -53.56 30.74 -28.35
N LYS A 136 -54.38 30.31 -29.33
CA LYS A 136 -55.82 30.60 -29.37
C LYS A 136 -56.70 29.60 -28.63
N PHE A 137 -56.20 28.41 -28.29
CA PHE A 137 -57.02 27.28 -27.82
C PHE A 137 -56.53 26.60 -26.54
N GLY A 138 -55.34 26.92 -26.03
CA GLY A 138 -54.78 26.36 -24.79
C GLY A 138 -54.37 24.88 -24.84
N GLN A 139 -54.85 24.11 -25.82
CA GLN A 139 -54.48 22.71 -26.03
C GLN A 139 -52.99 22.55 -26.37
N SER A 140 -52.39 21.40 -26.01
CA SER A 140 -50.95 21.14 -26.17
C SER A 140 -50.64 19.79 -26.84
N LYS A 141 -49.61 19.75 -27.70
CA LYS A 141 -48.95 18.52 -28.19
C LYS A 141 -47.47 18.55 -27.73
N ILE A 142 -46.93 17.42 -27.30
CA ILE A 142 -45.50 17.26 -26.96
C ILE A 142 -44.84 16.48 -28.10
N LEU A 143 -43.62 16.87 -28.46
CA LEU A 143 -42.82 16.22 -29.50
C LEU A 143 -41.37 16.04 -29.03
N ASP A 144 -40.79 14.90 -29.38
CA ASP A 144 -39.38 14.59 -29.15
C ASP A 144 -38.50 15.12 -30.31
N PHE A 145 -37.30 15.60 -29.96
CA PHE A 145 -36.29 16.14 -30.88
C PHE A 145 -34.90 15.59 -30.56
N ILE A 146 -34.00 15.74 -31.54
CA ILE A 146 -32.55 15.58 -31.41
C ILE A 146 -31.91 16.95 -31.67
N PHE A 147 -31.09 17.42 -30.74
CA PHE A 147 -30.32 18.65 -30.92
C PHE A 147 -28.89 18.30 -31.35
N THR A 148 -28.35 18.95 -32.39
CA THR A 148 -27.05 18.62 -32.98
C THR A 148 -26.15 19.84 -33.17
N GLY A 149 -24.85 19.63 -33.38
CA GLY A 149 -23.92 20.71 -33.73
C GLY A 149 -23.16 21.32 -32.56
N PHE A 150 -23.04 20.58 -31.47
CA PHE A 150 -22.14 20.90 -30.35
C PHE A 150 -20.68 20.61 -30.72
N LYS A 151 -19.74 20.90 -29.82
CA LYS A 151 -18.35 20.45 -29.94
C LYS A 151 -18.29 18.93 -29.78
N LYS A 152 -17.67 18.25 -30.75
CA LYS A 152 -17.30 16.83 -30.60
C LYS A 152 -16.09 16.75 -29.68
N ASN A 153 -16.13 15.85 -28.70
CA ASN A 153 -14.93 15.56 -27.92
C ASN A 153 -13.97 14.73 -28.78
N GLU A 154 -12.76 15.25 -28.98
CA GLU A 154 -11.67 14.53 -29.62
C GLU A 154 -11.12 13.49 -28.63
N ASN A 155 -11.65 12.26 -28.72
CA ASN A 155 -11.06 11.10 -28.06
C ASN A 155 -9.69 10.81 -28.69
N THR A 156 -8.67 11.58 -28.28
CA THR A 156 -7.28 11.22 -28.55
C THR A 156 -6.98 9.95 -27.77
N ASN A 157 -6.90 8.81 -28.46
CA ASN A 157 -6.33 7.59 -27.89
C ASN A 157 -4.86 7.86 -27.55
N ILE A 158 -4.60 8.22 -26.29
CA ILE A 158 -3.25 8.48 -25.77
C ILE A 158 -2.57 7.13 -25.57
N THR A 159 -1.83 6.68 -26.59
CA THR A 159 -1.00 5.47 -26.52
C THR A 159 0.14 5.69 -25.55
N ASN A 160 -0.05 5.31 -24.28
CA ASN A 160 0.97 5.41 -23.24
C ASN A 160 2.05 4.33 -23.45
N ASN A 161 3.27 4.72 -23.85
CA ASN A 161 4.33 3.74 -24.16
C ASN A 161 5.17 3.33 -22.95
N LYS A 162 4.92 3.89 -21.75
CA LYS A 162 5.62 3.54 -20.50
C LYS A 162 5.58 2.05 -20.17
N GLU A 163 4.52 1.35 -20.55
CA GLU A 163 4.43 -0.11 -20.37
C GLU A 163 5.56 -0.88 -21.07
N LYS A 164 6.13 -0.32 -22.14
CA LYS A 164 7.25 -0.89 -22.90
C LYS A 164 8.61 -0.31 -22.50
N TYR A 165 8.66 0.65 -21.57
CA TYR A 165 9.91 1.28 -21.15
C TYR A 165 10.79 0.31 -20.37
N ILE A 166 10.21 -0.38 -19.39
CA ILE A 166 10.94 -1.28 -18.49
C ILE A 166 10.27 -2.65 -18.39
N THR A 167 11.08 -3.69 -18.51
CA THR A 167 10.72 -5.11 -18.41
C THR A 167 11.57 -5.82 -17.36
N LYS A 168 11.06 -6.94 -16.83
CA LYS A 168 11.80 -7.83 -15.94
C LYS A 168 12.84 -8.60 -16.78
N LYS A 169 14.09 -8.71 -16.30
CA LYS A 169 15.03 -9.70 -16.85
C LYS A 169 14.52 -11.12 -16.63
N GLU A 170 14.67 -11.98 -17.64
CA GLU A 170 14.31 -13.41 -17.51
C GLU A 170 15.14 -14.12 -16.45
N LYS A 171 16.43 -13.79 -16.39
CA LYS A 171 17.40 -14.27 -15.40
C LYS A 171 18.04 -13.07 -14.68
N VAL A 172 17.94 -13.06 -13.35
CA VAL A 172 18.74 -12.19 -12.49
C VAL A 172 20.07 -12.90 -12.21
N GLU A 173 21.17 -12.17 -12.22
CA GLU A 173 22.52 -12.68 -11.96
C GLU A 173 23.23 -11.84 -10.89
N LYS A 174 24.26 -12.42 -10.25
CA LYS A 174 25.14 -11.83 -9.22
C LYS A 174 24.49 -11.38 -7.90
N ILE A 175 23.26 -10.87 -7.90
CA ILE A 175 22.54 -10.48 -6.68
C ILE A 175 21.62 -11.57 -6.11
N THR A 176 21.42 -12.70 -6.81
CA THR A 176 20.58 -13.81 -6.32
C THR A 176 21.07 -14.37 -4.98
N ASP A 177 22.38 -14.34 -4.76
CA ASP A 177 23.02 -15.01 -3.63
C ASP A 177 23.11 -14.09 -2.39
N LEU A 178 22.51 -12.89 -2.48
CA LEU A 178 22.19 -11.99 -1.39
C LEU A 178 20.76 -12.23 -0.87
N PHE A 179 20.49 -11.84 0.37
CA PHE A 179 19.13 -11.89 0.93
C PHE A 179 18.23 -10.78 0.37
N PRO A 180 16.96 -11.07 0.02
CA PRO A 180 15.99 -10.11 -0.50
C PRO A 180 15.85 -8.81 0.30
N SER A 181 15.85 -8.87 1.62
CA SER A 181 15.70 -7.68 2.47
C SER A 181 16.84 -6.69 2.32
N LEU A 182 18.10 -7.15 2.30
CA LEU A 182 19.28 -6.31 2.09
C LEU A 182 19.17 -5.57 0.75
N ILE A 183 18.80 -6.28 -0.32
CA ILE A 183 18.61 -5.68 -1.65
C ILE A 183 17.46 -4.67 -1.63
N GLY A 184 16.33 -5.02 -1.02
CA GLY A 184 15.15 -4.15 -0.92
C GLY A 184 15.40 -2.86 -0.15
N TYR A 185 16.10 -2.95 0.99
CA TYR A 185 16.53 -1.78 1.76
C TYR A 185 17.51 -0.91 0.97
N MET A 186 18.56 -1.50 0.38
CA MET A 186 19.57 -0.72 -0.35
C MET A 186 19.01 -0.07 -1.63
N LEU A 187 18.06 -0.72 -2.32
CA LEU A 187 17.32 -0.14 -3.45
C LEU A 187 16.54 1.12 -3.08
N LEU A 188 15.98 1.18 -1.88
CA LEU A 188 15.21 2.32 -1.40
C LEU A 188 16.11 3.41 -0.80
N TYR A 189 17.12 3.02 -0.01
CA TYR A 189 18.12 3.93 0.55
C TYR A 189 18.85 4.71 -0.54
N SER A 190 19.53 4.01 -1.46
CA SER A 190 20.40 4.65 -2.47
C SER A 190 19.64 5.36 -3.60
N GLN A 191 18.30 5.33 -3.57
CA GLN A 191 17.41 6.11 -4.44
C GLN A 191 17.06 7.49 -3.82
N ASP A 192 17.15 7.65 -2.49
CA ASP A 192 16.74 8.86 -1.75
C ASP A 192 17.31 8.84 -0.30
N HIS A 193 18.64 8.90 -0.13
CA HIS A 193 19.34 8.68 1.16
C HIS A 193 18.70 9.42 2.35
N ASN A 194 18.34 10.69 2.15
CA ASN A 194 17.71 11.59 3.12
C ASN A 194 16.42 11.01 3.75
N GLN A 195 15.66 10.19 3.01
CA GLN A 195 14.41 9.58 3.49
C GLN A 195 14.64 8.47 4.54
N TYR A 196 15.88 8.00 4.69
CA TYR A 196 16.24 6.81 5.47
C TYR A 196 17.26 7.09 6.59
N GLU A 197 17.83 8.30 6.66
CA GLU A 197 18.75 8.73 7.74
C GLU A 197 18.18 8.44 9.13
N ASN A 198 16.90 8.75 9.36
CA ASN A 198 16.22 8.55 10.64
C ASN A 198 16.04 7.07 11.04
N LEU A 199 16.31 6.13 10.13
CA LEU A 199 16.33 4.69 10.45
C LEU A 199 17.72 4.21 10.89
N MET A 200 18.79 4.96 10.64
CA MET A 200 20.16 4.55 10.92
C MET A 200 20.55 4.80 12.38
N GLU A 201 21.20 3.81 12.99
CA GLU A 201 22.09 4.07 14.13
C GLU A 201 23.44 4.60 13.62
N THR A 202 24.12 5.39 14.44
CA THR A 202 25.37 6.10 14.06
C THR A 202 26.58 5.75 14.93
N LYS A 203 26.41 4.86 15.92
CA LYS A 203 27.39 4.62 17.00
C LYS A 203 28.20 3.34 16.78
N ASN A 204 29.21 3.40 15.92
CA ASN A 204 30.06 2.25 15.58
C ASN A 204 29.23 1.01 15.21
N VAL A 205 28.37 1.17 14.21
CA VAL A 205 27.47 0.14 13.67
C VAL A 205 27.78 -0.11 12.18
N ILE A 206 27.18 -1.15 11.59
CA ILE A 206 27.06 -1.34 10.14
C ILE A 206 25.68 -0.83 9.72
N ASN A 207 25.62 0.39 9.18
CA ASN A 207 24.38 1.01 8.68
C ASN A 207 24.29 0.88 7.14
N PHE A 208 23.44 1.68 6.47
CA PHE A 208 23.36 1.66 5.01
C PHE A 208 24.66 2.18 4.33
N GLU A 209 25.33 3.18 4.91
CA GLU A 209 26.56 3.79 4.38
C GLU A 209 27.72 2.78 4.35
N ASP A 210 27.82 1.91 5.36
CA ASP A 210 28.79 0.81 5.41
C ASP A 210 28.57 -0.28 4.35
N LEU A 211 27.38 -0.35 3.76
CA LEU A 211 26.97 -1.41 2.83
C LEU A 211 26.91 -0.93 1.38
N GLU A 212 26.68 0.37 1.17
CA GLU A 212 26.66 0.97 -0.16
C GLU A 212 28.02 0.78 -0.84
N ASN A 213 28.01 0.48 -2.14
CA ASN A 213 29.24 0.32 -2.95
C ASN A 213 30.21 -0.79 -2.51
N GLY A 214 29.73 -1.84 -1.82
CA GLY A 214 30.45 -3.14 -1.75
C GLY A 214 31.70 -3.14 -0.85
N ASN A 215 31.56 -2.63 0.37
CA ASN A 215 32.62 -2.58 1.38
C ASN A 215 33.32 -3.94 1.61
N SER A 216 34.59 -4.05 1.18
CA SER A 216 35.38 -5.29 1.26
C SER A 216 35.77 -5.72 2.68
N SER A 217 35.50 -4.90 3.71
CA SER A 217 35.60 -5.32 5.12
C SER A 217 34.42 -6.19 5.57
N LEU A 218 33.36 -6.25 4.76
CA LEU A 218 32.10 -6.97 5.01
C LEU A 218 31.81 -7.99 3.91
N PHE A 219 32.10 -7.66 2.65
CA PHE A 219 31.87 -8.51 1.48
C PHE A 219 33.18 -9.00 0.87
N THR A 220 33.12 -10.02 0.02
CA THR A 220 34.23 -10.39 -0.87
C THR A 220 34.34 -9.43 -2.05
N ASP A 221 35.53 -9.32 -2.66
CA ASP A 221 35.79 -8.38 -3.78
C ASP A 221 34.98 -8.70 -5.06
N GLU A 222 34.37 -9.89 -5.14
CA GLU A 222 33.49 -10.31 -6.25
C GLU A 222 32.01 -9.93 -6.01
N ALA A 223 31.66 -9.42 -4.83
CA ALA A 223 30.29 -9.07 -4.47
C ALA A 223 29.74 -7.87 -5.27
N PRO A 224 28.43 -7.85 -5.60
CA PRO A 224 27.83 -6.75 -6.35
C PRO A 224 27.69 -5.48 -5.51
N LEU A 225 27.94 -4.31 -6.13
CA LEU A 225 27.76 -3.01 -5.50
C LEU A 225 26.29 -2.77 -5.12
N LEU A 226 26.02 -2.44 -3.86
CA LEU A 226 24.67 -2.26 -3.32
C LEU A 226 24.14 -0.83 -3.52
N ASN A 227 24.12 -0.34 -4.76
CA ASN A 227 23.52 0.96 -5.12
C ASN A 227 22.41 0.79 -6.17
N VAL A 228 21.48 1.74 -6.23
CA VAL A 228 20.23 1.61 -6.98
C VAL A 228 20.44 1.42 -8.48
N ALA A 229 21.46 2.05 -9.07
CA ALA A 229 21.78 1.86 -10.48
C ALA A 229 22.23 0.41 -10.75
N THR A 230 23.21 -0.08 -9.99
CA THR A 230 23.75 -1.44 -10.14
C THR A 230 22.67 -2.50 -9.92
N ILE A 231 21.81 -2.34 -8.91
CA ILE A 231 20.75 -3.29 -8.62
C ILE A 231 19.63 -3.22 -9.69
N LYS A 232 19.25 -2.03 -10.17
CA LYS A 232 18.31 -1.88 -11.31
C LYS A 232 18.84 -2.61 -12.54
N ASP A 233 20.12 -2.47 -12.86
CA ASP A 233 20.75 -3.12 -14.01
C ASP A 233 20.77 -4.65 -13.91
N TYR A 234 20.78 -5.24 -12.71
CA TYR A 234 20.63 -6.69 -12.54
C TYR A 234 19.18 -7.19 -12.61
N LEU A 235 18.20 -6.34 -12.31
CA LEU A 235 16.78 -6.69 -12.25
C LEU A 235 16.02 -6.43 -13.56
N PHE A 236 16.41 -5.41 -14.33
CA PHE A 236 15.57 -4.86 -15.38
C PHE A 236 16.27 -4.75 -16.74
N GLU A 237 15.43 -4.77 -17.78
CA GLU A 237 15.79 -4.31 -19.12
C GLU A 237 15.06 -3.00 -19.40
N PHE A 238 15.80 -2.01 -19.90
CA PHE A 238 15.31 -0.69 -20.23
C PHE A 238 15.37 -0.47 -21.74
N ASN A 239 14.28 0.01 -22.34
CA ASN A 239 14.28 0.44 -23.73
C ASN A 239 15.02 1.80 -23.86
N PRO A 240 16.16 1.89 -24.57
CA PRO A 240 16.98 3.12 -24.57
C PRO A 240 16.32 4.32 -25.23
N GLU A 241 15.43 4.11 -26.21
CA GLU A 241 14.70 5.20 -26.87
C GLU A 241 13.58 5.75 -25.96
N LEU A 242 12.87 4.87 -25.26
CA LEU A 242 11.86 5.29 -24.28
C LEU A 242 12.48 5.88 -23.00
N GLY A 243 13.72 5.50 -22.65
CA GLY A 243 14.48 6.13 -21.56
C GLY A 243 14.80 7.61 -21.76
N LYS A 244 14.75 8.11 -23.00
CA LYS A 244 14.83 9.54 -23.33
C LYS A 244 13.53 10.29 -23.01
N LEU A 245 12.41 9.57 -22.96
CA LEU A 245 11.05 10.11 -22.78
C LEU A 245 10.53 9.97 -21.35
N TYR A 246 11.03 8.98 -20.60
CA TYR A 246 10.51 8.60 -19.28
C TYR A 246 11.61 8.47 -18.22
N LYS A 247 11.20 8.62 -16.96
CA LYS A 247 12.00 8.42 -15.75
C LYS A 247 11.19 7.59 -14.74
N GLU A 248 11.87 6.79 -13.94
CA GLU A 248 11.25 5.86 -13.00
C GLU A 248 11.75 6.02 -11.55
N LYS A 249 10.82 6.08 -10.60
CA LYS A 249 11.12 6.09 -9.16
C LYS A 249 10.69 4.76 -8.55
N ILE A 250 11.57 4.12 -7.79
CA ILE A 250 11.17 3.01 -6.92
C ILE A 250 10.35 3.60 -5.78
N THR A 251 9.10 3.16 -5.62
CA THR A 251 8.14 3.72 -4.65
C THR A 251 7.84 2.77 -3.50
N ALA A 252 8.05 1.46 -3.69
CA ALA A 252 7.98 0.47 -2.62
C ALA A 252 8.76 -0.80 -3.02
N VAL A 253 9.17 -1.58 -2.03
CA VAL A 253 9.63 -2.97 -2.23
C VAL A 253 8.85 -3.92 -1.33
N ARG A 254 8.91 -5.21 -1.65
CA ARG A 254 8.54 -6.29 -0.75
C ARG A 254 9.71 -7.28 -0.69
N TYR A 255 9.87 -7.97 0.43
CA TYR A 255 10.86 -9.05 0.55
C TYR A 255 10.30 -10.22 1.36
N ASP A 256 10.86 -11.40 1.13
CA ASP A 256 10.64 -12.60 1.92
C ASP A 256 11.96 -13.38 1.99
N ASP A 257 12.69 -13.21 3.11
CA ASP A 257 14.00 -13.85 3.32
C ASP A 257 13.87 -15.34 3.65
N TYR A 258 12.66 -15.83 3.95
CA TYR A 258 12.41 -17.26 4.14
C TYR A 258 12.17 -17.99 2.81
N ASN A 259 11.43 -17.37 1.88
CA ASN A 259 11.13 -17.94 0.57
C ASN A 259 12.10 -17.50 -0.54
N GLY A 260 12.96 -16.49 -0.33
CA GLY A 260 13.90 -16.00 -1.34
C GLY A 260 13.21 -15.21 -2.45
N ILE A 261 12.31 -14.30 -2.07
CA ILE A 261 11.49 -13.51 -3.01
C ILE A 261 11.76 -12.02 -2.77
N LEU A 262 12.09 -11.31 -3.84
CA LEU A 262 12.13 -9.85 -3.91
C LEU A 262 10.97 -9.36 -4.78
N GLY A 263 10.38 -8.22 -4.46
CA GLY A 263 9.51 -7.52 -5.39
C GLY A 263 9.75 -6.02 -5.35
N VAL A 264 9.70 -5.39 -6.52
CA VAL A 264 9.97 -3.96 -6.69
C VAL A 264 8.75 -3.31 -7.32
N LYS A 265 8.22 -2.28 -6.68
CA LYS A 265 7.19 -1.40 -7.20
C LYS A 265 7.85 -0.09 -7.64
N LEU A 266 7.59 0.30 -8.88
CA LEU A 266 8.09 1.54 -9.44
C LEU A 266 6.98 2.33 -10.11
N GLU A 267 7.12 3.65 -10.02
CA GLU A 267 6.33 4.65 -10.71
C GLU A 267 7.11 5.10 -11.95
N ILE A 268 6.43 5.25 -13.09
CA ILE A 268 7.01 5.74 -14.33
C ILE A 268 6.27 7.01 -14.74
N GLU A 269 7.01 8.10 -14.86
CA GLU A 269 6.50 9.41 -15.27
C GLU A 269 7.21 9.91 -16.54
N ASN A 270 6.71 11.00 -17.11
CA ASN A 270 7.36 11.67 -18.24
C ASN A 270 8.63 12.36 -17.78
N ARG A 271 9.69 12.37 -18.58
CA ARG A 271 10.72 13.40 -18.46
C ARG A 271 10.12 14.73 -18.86
N ASP A 272 10.49 15.77 -18.15
CA ASP A 272 10.04 17.12 -18.39
C ASP A 272 10.45 17.57 -19.81
N PHE A 273 9.57 18.28 -20.51
CA PHE A 273 9.79 18.91 -21.83
C PHE A 273 9.78 18.05 -23.13
N ASP A 274 9.18 16.84 -23.21
CA ASP A 274 8.78 16.27 -24.53
C ASP A 274 7.27 16.46 -24.81
N PRO A 275 6.88 17.32 -25.78
CA PRO A 275 5.48 17.51 -26.20
C PRO A 275 4.70 16.23 -26.53
N LYS A 276 5.36 15.18 -27.03
CA LYS A 276 4.74 13.90 -27.41
C LYS A 276 4.14 13.16 -26.20
N THR A 277 4.78 13.27 -25.03
CA THR A 277 4.39 12.52 -23.82
C THR A 277 3.60 13.35 -22.82
N THR A 278 3.49 14.67 -23.00
CA THR A 278 2.74 15.60 -22.11
C THR A 278 1.33 15.16 -21.71
N LYS A 279 0.64 14.36 -22.53
CA LYS A 279 -0.70 13.84 -22.25
C LYS A 279 -0.73 12.43 -21.65
N GLU A 280 0.38 11.70 -21.70
CA GLU A 280 0.44 10.34 -21.16
C GLU A 280 0.49 10.36 -19.62
N PRO A 281 -0.41 9.64 -18.91
CA PRO A 281 -0.38 9.59 -17.46
C PRO A 281 0.85 8.83 -16.93
N ILE A 282 1.12 9.08 -15.65
CA ILE A 282 2.00 8.26 -14.81
C ILE A 282 1.42 6.84 -14.69
N ILE A 283 2.27 5.81 -14.63
CA ILE A 283 1.85 4.43 -14.36
C ILE A 283 2.65 3.80 -13.22
N GLU A 284 2.07 2.85 -12.50
CA GLU A 284 2.77 2.00 -11.55
C GLU A 284 2.99 0.59 -12.12
N LYS A 285 4.23 0.11 -12.11
CA LYS A 285 4.55 -1.30 -12.43
C LYS A 285 5.05 -2.02 -11.18
N LYS A 286 4.64 -3.28 -11.03
CA LYS A 286 5.06 -4.18 -9.95
C LYS A 286 5.77 -5.38 -10.55
N PHE A 287 6.99 -5.62 -10.12
CA PHE A 287 7.80 -6.75 -10.56
C PHE A 287 8.08 -7.68 -9.37
N VAL A 288 8.16 -8.98 -9.66
CA VAL A 288 8.44 -10.04 -8.69
C VAL A 288 9.56 -10.90 -9.22
N PHE A 289 10.50 -11.20 -8.33
CA PHE A 289 11.72 -11.94 -8.59
C PHE A 289 11.89 -13.00 -7.50
N ASP A 290 12.19 -14.22 -7.93
CA ASP A 290 12.27 -15.40 -7.09
C ASP A 290 13.69 -15.99 -7.22
N ASN A 291 13.98 -17.02 -6.43
CA ASN A 291 15.30 -17.69 -6.38
C ASN A 291 16.44 -16.82 -5.83
N PHE A 292 16.13 -15.87 -4.96
CA PHE A 292 17.13 -15.28 -4.07
C PHE A 292 17.50 -16.23 -2.91
N ARG A 293 18.58 -15.89 -2.21
CA ARG A 293 19.01 -16.58 -0.99
C ARG A 293 17.91 -16.59 0.06
N LYS A 294 17.89 -17.68 0.84
CA LYS A 294 16.88 -17.98 1.86
C LYS A 294 17.58 -18.23 3.19
N VAL A 295 17.03 -17.73 4.30
CA VAL A 295 17.52 -18.04 5.64
C VAL A 295 17.15 -19.48 5.96
N ASN A 296 18.16 -20.33 6.11
CA ASN A 296 17.99 -21.76 6.33
C ASN A 296 17.73 -22.03 7.82
N ILE A 297 16.47 -21.93 8.23
CA ILE A 297 16.03 -22.21 9.61
C ILE A 297 16.17 -23.68 10.05
N LYS A 298 16.63 -24.58 9.17
CA LYS A 298 16.84 -26.01 9.48
C LYS A 298 18.30 -26.40 9.69
N ASP A 299 19.22 -25.59 9.19
CA ASP A 299 20.64 -25.93 9.08
C ASP A 299 21.46 -24.64 9.15
N ASN A 300 21.97 -24.37 10.35
CA ASN A 300 22.57 -23.10 10.72
C ASN A 300 23.81 -22.78 9.87
N GLU A 301 24.63 -23.79 9.54
CA GLU A 301 25.92 -23.66 8.83
C GLU A 301 25.78 -23.17 7.37
N LYS A 302 24.55 -23.12 6.83
CA LYS A 302 24.24 -22.55 5.50
C LYS A 302 23.87 -21.06 5.54
N ASN A 303 23.73 -20.50 6.74
CA ASN A 303 23.54 -19.07 6.97
C ASN A 303 24.91 -18.43 7.24
N PRO A 304 25.19 -17.22 6.73
CA PRO A 304 26.48 -16.59 6.98
C PRO A 304 26.57 -15.98 8.39
N LEU A 305 25.46 -15.80 9.11
CA LEU A 305 25.41 -15.22 10.44
C LEU A 305 25.65 -16.28 11.53
N SER A 306 26.70 -16.11 12.31
CA SER A 306 26.97 -16.90 13.52
C SER A 306 27.15 -16.01 14.76
N LEU A 307 26.96 -16.59 15.95
CA LEU A 307 27.05 -15.91 17.23
C LEU A 307 27.84 -16.75 18.24
N PHE A 308 28.71 -16.12 19.02
CA PHE A 308 29.54 -16.80 20.02
C PHE A 308 29.76 -15.96 21.28
N LEU A 309 30.03 -16.64 22.40
CA LEU A 309 30.41 -16.04 23.68
C LEU A 309 31.83 -16.50 24.00
N THR A 310 32.79 -15.60 24.19
CA THR A 310 34.18 -16.01 24.43
C THR A 310 34.36 -16.64 25.82
N GLN A 311 35.33 -17.57 25.93
CA GLN A 311 35.67 -18.24 27.18
C GLN A 311 35.98 -17.24 28.31
N ASP A 312 36.73 -16.17 28.03
CA ASP A 312 37.06 -15.18 29.06
C ASP A 312 35.86 -14.33 29.49
N LYS A 313 34.94 -13.98 28.58
CA LYS A 313 33.70 -13.28 28.98
C LYS A 313 32.76 -14.17 29.77
N PHE A 314 32.65 -15.45 29.42
CA PHE A 314 31.94 -16.39 30.29
C PHE A 314 32.63 -16.54 31.67
N LYS A 315 33.96 -16.63 31.71
CA LYS A 315 34.78 -16.70 32.95
C LYS A 315 34.73 -15.42 33.80
N GLU A 316 34.48 -14.26 33.21
CA GLU A 316 34.13 -13.03 33.95
C GLU A 316 32.73 -13.13 34.54
N MET A 317 31.75 -13.58 33.76
CA MET A 317 30.35 -13.69 34.18
C MET A 317 30.15 -14.70 35.32
N THR A 318 30.88 -15.83 35.37
CA THR A 318 30.79 -16.80 36.49
C THR A 318 31.24 -16.24 37.85
N LYS A 319 32.01 -15.15 37.88
CA LYS A 319 32.51 -14.53 39.13
C LYS A 319 31.49 -13.65 39.85
N SER A 320 30.35 -13.36 39.22
CA SER A 320 29.33 -12.41 39.71
C SER A 320 27.89 -12.83 39.38
N GLY A 321 26.92 -12.05 39.86
CA GLY A 321 25.51 -12.18 39.46
C GLY A 321 24.88 -13.55 39.70
N LEU A 322 23.87 -13.87 38.90
CA LEU A 322 23.09 -15.10 38.98
C LEU A 322 23.96 -16.36 38.80
N LEU A 323 24.92 -16.33 37.87
CA LEU A 323 25.79 -17.48 37.60
C LEU A 323 26.65 -17.85 38.80
N LYS A 324 27.23 -16.87 39.51
CA LYS A 324 28.00 -17.15 40.73
C LYS A 324 27.16 -17.88 41.78
N THR A 325 25.97 -17.35 42.08
CA THR A 325 25.06 -17.94 43.07
C THR A 325 24.68 -19.37 42.65
N LYS A 326 24.29 -19.58 41.39
CA LYS A 326 23.92 -20.91 40.89
C LYS A 326 25.09 -21.90 40.87
N ILE A 327 26.31 -21.46 40.56
CA ILE A 327 27.52 -22.27 40.64
C ILE A 327 27.79 -22.71 42.09
N GLN A 328 27.59 -21.81 43.06
CA GLN A 328 27.74 -22.10 44.49
C GLN A 328 26.64 -23.04 45.01
N GLU A 329 25.41 -22.93 44.54
CA GLU A 329 24.30 -23.85 44.84
C GLU A 329 24.56 -25.27 44.28
N LEU A 330 24.99 -25.39 43.03
CA LEU A 330 25.28 -26.68 42.39
C LEU A 330 26.45 -27.40 43.08
N ARG A 331 27.53 -26.67 43.40
CA ARG A 331 28.66 -27.20 44.20
C ARG A 331 28.20 -27.65 45.60
N SER A 332 27.51 -26.78 46.33
CA SER A 332 27.09 -27.05 47.73
C SER A 332 26.07 -28.18 47.86
N SER A 333 25.26 -28.42 46.82
CA SER A 333 24.28 -29.52 46.79
C SER A 333 24.79 -30.80 46.12
N ASN A 334 26.09 -30.84 45.76
CA ASN A 334 26.73 -31.95 45.04
C ASN A 334 26.01 -32.36 43.73
N LYS A 335 25.34 -31.42 43.08
CA LYS A 335 24.61 -31.63 41.81
C LYS A 335 25.50 -31.31 40.60
N LEU A 336 26.72 -31.83 40.63
CA LEU A 336 27.63 -31.76 39.49
C LEU A 336 27.03 -32.55 38.30
N GLU A 337 27.50 -32.23 37.09
CA GLU A 337 27.14 -32.84 35.79
C GLU A 337 25.67 -32.70 35.36
N LYS A 338 24.75 -32.34 36.26
CA LYS A 338 23.36 -32.03 35.91
C LYS A 338 23.25 -30.66 35.22
N LYS A 339 22.55 -30.61 34.07
CA LYS A 339 22.06 -29.36 33.48
C LYS A 339 20.86 -28.82 34.28
N GLU A 340 20.97 -27.58 34.76
CA GLU A 340 19.88 -26.82 35.38
C GLU A 340 19.42 -25.70 34.43
N LEU A 341 18.11 -25.64 34.15
CA LEU A 341 17.48 -24.56 33.38
C LEU A 341 17.28 -23.34 34.28
N LEU A 342 17.84 -22.18 33.90
CA LEU A 342 17.80 -20.98 34.71
C LEU A 342 16.48 -20.21 34.50
N GLN A 343 15.60 -20.25 35.50
CA GLN A 343 14.29 -19.56 35.51
C GLN A 343 14.15 -18.52 36.65
N ASP A 344 15.27 -18.00 37.14
CA ASP A 344 15.31 -17.03 38.26
C ASP A 344 14.72 -15.66 37.88
N LYS A 345 14.19 -14.89 38.84
CA LYS A 345 13.72 -13.50 38.61
C LYS A 345 14.81 -12.55 38.09
N LYS A 346 16.10 -12.90 38.28
CA LYS A 346 17.28 -12.19 37.76
C LYS A 346 17.70 -12.65 36.37
N ILE A 347 16.96 -13.55 35.71
CA ILE A 347 17.33 -14.09 34.38
C ILE A 347 17.48 -12.99 33.33
N ASP A 348 16.68 -11.92 33.40
CA ASP A 348 16.77 -10.76 32.52
C ASP A 348 18.10 -10.01 32.62
N PHE A 349 18.70 -9.94 33.81
CA PHE A 349 20.03 -9.38 33.99
C PHE A 349 21.10 -10.28 33.36
N LEU A 350 20.95 -11.61 33.49
CA LEU A 350 21.84 -12.57 32.81
C LEU A 350 21.69 -12.51 31.29
N LYS A 351 20.46 -12.49 30.75
CA LYS A 351 20.19 -12.24 29.32
C LYS A 351 20.87 -10.96 28.84
N GLN A 352 20.73 -9.86 29.59
CA GLN A 352 21.36 -8.59 29.27
C GLN A 352 22.91 -8.64 29.32
N GLN A 353 23.50 -9.43 30.23
CA GLN A 353 24.94 -9.69 30.27
C GLN A 353 25.41 -10.57 29.11
N ILE A 354 24.69 -11.65 28.77
CA ILE A 354 24.97 -12.49 27.61
C ILE A 354 24.93 -11.63 26.34
N PHE A 355 23.84 -10.91 26.09
CA PHE A 355 23.65 -10.05 24.91
C PHE A 355 24.80 -9.04 24.73
N LYS A 356 25.28 -8.43 25.82
CA LYS A 356 26.41 -7.47 25.79
C LYS A 356 27.78 -8.09 25.54
N ASN A 357 27.93 -9.41 25.69
CA ASN A 357 29.18 -10.14 25.48
C ASN A 357 29.12 -11.14 24.32
N LEU A 358 27.98 -11.22 23.62
CA LEU A 358 27.86 -11.95 22.37
C LEU A 358 28.60 -11.21 21.26
N LEU A 359 29.53 -11.91 20.66
CA LEU A 359 30.23 -11.50 19.45
C LEU A 359 29.58 -12.16 18.24
N VAL A 360 29.73 -11.51 17.11
CA VAL A 360 29.17 -11.89 15.83
C VAL A 360 30.32 -12.22 14.88
N ASP A 361 30.20 -13.33 14.17
CA ASP A 361 31.05 -13.62 13.00
C ASP A 361 30.15 -13.83 11.78
N ILE A 362 30.61 -13.33 10.63
CA ILE A 362 29.88 -13.37 9.36
C ILE A 362 30.79 -13.94 8.27
N ASN A 363 30.54 -15.21 7.92
CA ASN A 363 31.35 -15.96 6.96
C ASN A 363 30.46 -16.89 6.11
N ASP A 364 30.48 -16.69 4.80
CA ASP A 364 29.60 -17.36 3.83
C ASP A 364 30.25 -18.55 3.12
N ASN A 365 30.38 -19.67 3.84
CA ASN A 365 30.88 -20.93 3.27
C ASN A 365 30.01 -21.51 2.12
N SER A 366 28.83 -20.93 1.83
CA SER A 366 27.87 -21.47 0.85
C SER A 366 27.90 -20.74 -0.50
N HIS A 367 28.01 -19.42 -0.52
CA HIS A 367 28.02 -18.61 -1.75
C HIS A 367 29.23 -17.66 -1.83
N ASN A 368 30.09 -17.60 -0.80
CA ASN A 368 31.29 -16.78 -0.74
C ASN A 368 31.09 -15.26 -0.95
N ILE A 369 29.92 -14.71 -0.60
CA ILE A 369 29.64 -13.27 -0.71
C ILE A 369 29.89 -12.50 0.59
N TYR A 370 29.36 -13.01 1.71
CA TYR A 370 29.49 -12.34 3.01
C TYR A 370 30.76 -12.81 3.74
N ARG A 371 31.65 -11.88 4.06
CA ARG A 371 32.92 -12.18 4.74
C ARG A 371 33.40 -10.97 5.53
N SER A 372 33.09 -10.92 6.84
CA SER A 372 33.68 -9.88 7.68
C SER A 372 35.17 -10.14 7.90
N GLN A 373 35.99 -9.11 7.71
CA GLN A 373 37.43 -9.17 8.03
C GLN A 373 37.72 -8.93 9.52
N SER A 374 36.69 -8.70 10.34
CA SER A 374 36.81 -8.27 11.73
C SER A 374 35.75 -8.92 12.62
N THR A 375 36.05 -9.12 13.90
CA THR A 375 35.02 -9.54 14.87
C THR A 375 33.96 -8.46 15.05
N LEU A 376 32.69 -8.83 14.91
CA LEU A 376 31.53 -7.94 15.05
C LEU A 376 30.80 -8.20 16.38
N SER A 377 29.72 -7.46 16.63
CA SER A 377 28.96 -7.54 17.88
C SER A 377 27.46 -7.26 17.71
N LEU A 378 26.67 -7.61 18.73
CA LEU A 378 25.23 -7.30 18.80
C LEU A 378 24.92 -5.94 19.46
N GLY A 379 25.92 -5.13 19.78
CA GLY A 379 25.66 -3.83 20.41
C GLY A 379 26.84 -2.86 20.36
N SER A 380 26.53 -1.61 20.01
CA SER A 380 27.43 -0.45 19.98
C SER A 380 28.40 -0.44 21.16
N ASN A 381 29.66 -0.77 20.91
CA ASN A 381 30.76 -0.71 21.87
C ASN A 381 32.01 -0.11 21.20
N LYS A 382 33.05 0.20 22.00
CA LYS A 382 34.25 0.88 21.51
C LYS A 382 35.24 -0.03 20.76
N THR A 383 35.06 -1.35 20.79
CA THR A 383 36.06 -2.32 20.33
C THR A 383 35.62 -3.01 19.03
N TYR A 384 34.34 -3.37 18.91
CA TYR A 384 33.78 -4.10 17.79
C TYR A 384 32.60 -3.33 17.19
N LYS A 385 32.51 -3.28 15.85
CA LYS A 385 31.38 -2.68 15.16
C LYS A 385 30.12 -3.56 15.39
N SER A 386 28.95 -2.92 15.50
CA SER A 386 27.67 -3.60 15.76
C SER A 386 26.95 -3.93 14.45
N ILE A 387 26.39 -5.14 14.30
CA ILE A 387 25.51 -5.44 13.16
C ILE A 387 24.13 -4.77 13.29
N LEU A 388 23.74 -4.36 14.51
CA LEU A 388 22.48 -3.63 14.73
C LEU A 388 22.70 -2.16 14.35
N GLY A 389 22.58 -1.87 13.06
CA GLY A 389 22.74 -0.54 12.48
C GLY A 389 21.46 0.20 12.14
N LEU A 390 20.28 -0.38 12.43
CA LEU A 390 19.00 0.31 12.36
C LEU A 390 18.42 0.56 13.76
N THR A 391 17.72 1.69 13.90
CA THR A 391 17.09 2.11 15.17
C THR A 391 16.11 1.07 15.70
N GLY A 392 15.95 1.01 17.03
CA GLY A 392 15.14 -0.02 17.69
C GLY A 392 15.84 -1.38 17.84
N GLY A 393 17.10 -1.53 17.43
CA GLY A 393 17.85 -2.78 17.55
C GLY A 393 17.64 -3.74 16.38
N PHE A 394 17.41 -3.19 15.19
CA PHE A 394 17.32 -3.94 13.94
C PHE A 394 18.68 -3.98 13.24
N SER A 395 18.91 -5.03 12.48
CA SER A 395 19.99 -5.19 11.50
C SER A 395 19.40 -5.29 10.11
N ILE A 396 20.24 -5.03 9.11
CA ILE A 396 20.05 -5.31 7.68
C ILE A 396 21.16 -6.22 7.14
N TYR A 397 22.14 -6.58 7.98
CA TYR A 397 23.38 -7.24 7.59
C TYR A 397 23.63 -8.50 8.44
N PRO A 398 23.60 -9.71 7.84
CA PRO A 398 23.53 -9.99 6.40
C PRO A 398 22.11 -9.93 5.80
N PHE A 399 21.07 -9.92 6.64
CA PHE A 399 19.65 -9.79 6.27
C PHE A 399 18.88 -9.00 7.34
N HIS A 400 17.63 -8.62 7.07
CA HIS A 400 16.81 -7.84 8.00
C HIS A 400 16.24 -8.70 9.15
N THR A 401 16.62 -8.34 10.38
CA THR A 401 16.23 -9.02 11.63
C THR A 401 16.31 -8.06 12.81
N SER A 402 15.64 -8.35 13.93
CA SER A 402 15.94 -7.74 15.23
C SER A 402 16.58 -8.77 16.17
N ILE A 403 17.57 -8.36 16.96
CA ILE A 403 18.20 -9.24 17.96
C ILE A 403 18.40 -8.43 19.24
N ASN A 404 17.86 -8.92 20.35
CA ASN A 404 17.91 -8.24 21.63
C ASN A 404 18.08 -9.23 22.80
N LYS A 405 18.02 -8.76 24.06
CA LYS A 405 18.14 -9.63 25.25
C LYS A 405 17.07 -10.74 25.30
N ASP A 406 15.90 -10.51 24.72
CA ASP A 406 14.73 -11.40 24.82
C ASP A 406 14.69 -12.45 23.71
N SER A 407 15.43 -12.23 22.62
CA SER A 407 15.86 -13.28 21.67
C SER A 407 16.58 -14.43 22.37
N ILE A 408 17.22 -14.21 23.52
CA ILE A 408 17.93 -15.23 24.29
C ILE A 408 16.93 -16.04 25.13
N LYS A 409 16.90 -17.35 24.89
CA LYS A 409 15.97 -18.32 25.53
C LYS A 409 16.75 -19.56 26.00
N ASN A 410 16.08 -20.40 26.79
CA ASN A 410 16.54 -21.75 27.15
C ASN A 410 17.99 -21.80 27.71
N ILE A 411 18.30 -20.95 28.69
CA ILE A 411 19.63 -20.84 29.29
C ILE A 411 19.82 -21.96 30.33
N TYR A 412 20.66 -22.94 30.02
CA TYR A 412 21.09 -24.01 30.91
C TYR A 412 22.49 -23.74 31.48
N LEU A 413 22.73 -24.24 32.68
CA LEU A 413 24.03 -24.24 33.36
C LEU A 413 24.34 -25.65 33.89
N SER A 414 25.58 -26.12 33.73
CA SER A 414 26.10 -27.28 34.46
C SER A 414 27.52 -27.04 34.97
N ILE A 415 28.01 -27.92 35.83
CA ILE A 415 29.41 -27.96 36.26
C ILE A 415 29.93 -29.38 36.09
N ASN A 416 30.94 -29.55 35.24
CA ASN A 416 31.64 -30.82 35.08
C ASN A 416 33.04 -30.70 35.70
N LYS A 417 33.74 -31.83 35.83
CA LYS A 417 35.20 -31.84 36.00
C LYS A 417 35.88 -32.09 34.65
N ASP A 418 37.15 -31.74 34.55
CA ASP A 418 38.04 -32.21 33.49
C ASP A 418 39.00 -33.31 33.96
N GLU A 419 39.89 -33.70 33.06
CA GLU A 419 40.90 -34.75 33.27
C GLU A 419 41.88 -34.42 34.42
N GLU A 420 42.08 -33.13 34.74
CA GLU A 420 42.88 -32.66 35.87
C GLU A 420 42.05 -32.53 37.18
N ASN A 421 40.80 -32.99 37.17
CA ASN A 421 39.79 -32.79 38.22
C ASN A 421 39.41 -31.32 38.49
N ALA A 422 39.80 -30.37 37.64
CA ALA A 422 39.41 -28.98 37.76
C ALA A 422 37.95 -28.78 37.34
N HIS A 423 37.22 -27.96 38.09
CA HIS A 423 35.80 -27.70 37.81
C HIS A 423 35.64 -26.74 36.62
N LYS A 424 34.83 -27.13 35.65
CA LYS A 424 34.44 -26.32 34.49
C LYS A 424 32.94 -26.06 34.54
N ALA A 425 32.55 -24.79 34.57
CA ALA A 425 31.18 -24.38 34.28
C ALA A 425 30.94 -24.51 32.77
N ILE A 426 29.72 -24.90 32.40
CA ILE A 426 29.25 -24.95 31.01
C ILE A 426 27.92 -24.19 30.97
N ILE A 427 27.80 -23.21 30.06
CA ILE A 427 26.53 -22.55 29.75
C ILE A 427 26.09 -22.97 28.34
N GLU A 428 24.81 -23.26 28.18
CA GLU A 428 24.18 -23.54 26.89
C GLU A 428 22.92 -22.67 26.78
N PHE A 429 22.72 -22.01 25.65
CA PHE A 429 21.52 -21.19 25.41
C PHE A 429 21.19 -21.09 23.93
N GLU A 430 19.96 -20.65 23.65
CA GLU A 430 19.46 -20.46 22.29
C GLU A 430 19.26 -18.97 22.02
N VAL A 431 19.71 -18.49 20.86
CA VAL A 431 19.36 -17.17 20.33
C VAL A 431 18.36 -17.36 19.20
N HIS A 432 17.14 -16.89 19.44
CA HIS A 432 16.01 -16.97 18.51
C HIS A 432 15.97 -15.68 17.68
N ILE A 433 16.43 -15.77 16.43
CA ILE A 433 16.57 -14.66 15.49
C ILE A 433 15.38 -14.70 14.51
N PRO A 434 14.48 -13.71 14.50
CA PRO A 434 13.31 -13.69 13.61
C PRO A 434 13.73 -13.47 12.15
N VAL A 435 13.06 -14.19 11.24
CA VAL A 435 13.21 -14.08 9.79
C VAL A 435 11.94 -13.46 9.23
N PHE A 436 12.07 -12.34 8.55
CA PHE A 436 10.92 -11.52 8.18
C PHE A 436 10.49 -11.65 6.71
N SER A 437 9.21 -11.38 6.49
CA SER A 437 8.63 -11.08 5.18
C SER A 437 7.70 -9.86 5.28
N THR A 438 7.52 -9.19 4.14
CA THR A 438 6.80 -7.91 4.05
C THR A 438 5.88 -7.86 2.83
N GLY A 439 4.80 -7.08 2.94
CA GLY A 439 4.07 -6.55 1.78
C GLY A 439 4.87 -5.47 1.04
N PHE A 440 4.29 -4.89 -0.01
CA PHE A 440 4.90 -3.72 -0.67
C PHE A 440 4.79 -2.48 0.22
N SER A 441 5.91 -1.97 0.73
CA SER A 441 6.00 -0.69 1.46
C SER A 441 7.31 0.06 1.16
N ASP A 442 7.46 1.26 1.71
CA ASP A 442 8.71 2.03 1.66
C ASP A 442 9.71 1.64 2.76
N LEU A 443 9.45 0.57 3.53
CA LEU A 443 10.29 0.04 4.61
C LEU A 443 10.69 1.03 5.74
N LYS A 444 10.09 2.23 5.80
CA LYS A 444 10.36 3.24 6.86
C LYS A 444 9.66 2.97 8.19
N SER A 445 8.81 1.96 8.24
CA SER A 445 8.28 1.39 9.47
C SER A 445 8.71 -0.07 9.57
N TYR A 446 9.12 -0.50 10.75
CA TYR A 446 9.51 -1.89 11.06
C TYR A 446 8.28 -2.84 11.13
N ALA A 447 7.24 -2.57 10.34
CA ALA A 447 5.99 -3.31 10.27
C ALA A 447 6.16 -4.57 9.41
N THR A 448 6.59 -5.66 10.04
CA THR A 448 6.75 -6.98 9.43
C THR A 448 5.40 -7.71 9.41
N SER A 449 5.16 -8.57 8.39
CA SER A 449 3.83 -9.11 8.13
C SER A 449 3.85 -10.60 7.76
N GLY A 450 3.59 -11.47 8.73
CA GLY A 450 3.46 -12.92 8.51
C GLY A 450 3.65 -13.73 9.80
N ASP A 451 3.63 -15.05 9.67
CA ASP A 451 4.01 -15.96 10.77
C ASP A 451 5.51 -15.83 11.07
N GLU A 452 5.87 -15.46 12.30
CA GLU A 452 7.27 -15.35 12.71
C GLU A 452 7.99 -16.70 12.64
N LYS A 453 9.00 -16.79 11.76
CA LYS A 453 9.91 -17.93 11.69
C LYS A 453 11.23 -17.54 12.30
N TYR A 454 11.88 -18.48 12.97
CA TYR A 454 13.08 -18.22 13.75
C TYR A 454 14.26 -19.06 13.26
N LEU A 455 15.38 -18.40 12.97
CA LEU A 455 16.69 -19.04 12.96
C LEU A 455 17.12 -19.22 14.43
N VAL A 456 17.41 -20.44 14.85
CA VAL A 456 17.73 -20.77 16.25
C VAL A 456 19.20 -21.17 16.36
N LEU A 457 20.04 -20.21 16.75
CA LEU A 457 21.45 -20.45 16.98
C LEU A 457 21.66 -21.00 18.39
N LYS A 458 22.31 -22.16 18.51
CA LYS A 458 22.65 -22.78 19.79
C LYS A 458 24.09 -22.44 20.15
N ILE A 459 24.28 -21.87 21.33
CA ILE A 459 25.59 -21.42 21.80
C ILE A 459 25.92 -22.18 23.06
N VAL A 460 27.07 -22.87 23.05
CA VAL A 460 27.63 -23.59 24.19
C VAL A 460 29.00 -22.98 24.48
N GLN A 461 29.24 -22.60 25.74
CA GLN A 461 30.56 -22.11 26.17
C GLN A 461 30.97 -22.71 27.51
N THR A 462 32.25 -23.04 27.63
CA THR A 462 32.86 -23.64 28.83
C THR A 462 33.87 -22.67 29.46
N ALA A 463 33.98 -22.66 30.79
CA ALA A 463 35.00 -21.90 31.51
C ALA A 463 35.46 -22.62 32.79
N LEU A 464 36.77 -22.64 33.02
CA LEU A 464 37.37 -23.05 34.30
C LEU A 464 36.89 -22.14 35.43
N ILE A 465 36.40 -22.74 36.53
CA ILE A 465 35.93 -22.05 37.73
C ILE A 465 36.71 -22.52 38.96
N GLN A 466 37.19 -21.56 39.75
CA GLN A 466 37.83 -21.78 41.04
C GLN A 466 36.75 -22.04 42.10
#